data_AF-A0A0H5Q212-F1
#
_entry.id   AF-A0A0H5Q212-F1
#
_cell.length_a   1.000
_cell.length_b   1.000
_cell.length_c   1.000
_cell.angle_alpha   90.00
_cell.angle_beta   90.00
_cell.angle_gamma   90.00
#
_symmetry.space_group_name_H-M   'P 1'
#
loop_
_entity.id
_entity.type
_entity.pdbx_description
1 polymer ?
#
loop_
_entity_poly.entity_id
_entity_poly.type
_entity_poly.pdbx_seq_one_letter_code
_entity_poly.pdbx_strand_id
1 'polypeptide(L)'
;MTYSGQFLKITWGFTVLGTDEIADTSLNYTTAPGWTGAVAALGEIATADIGLDLIGDMASFIAQVGWADYSSLQSVKVAAVGTDGHYLAEPYLAEDTTPGHGDQTQLPPQLTMCMSLRSGFTLGGGNYGRMYVPHTRPGLDTGSPYIPTSSMADLAGYGKTFVNNVTDDVNGATTAVLFPAIMSNKGAGTGKGVTQVGFGRVVDTQRRRRNRLDDAATLVSLA
;
A
#
# COMPACT_ATOMS: atom_id res chain seq x y z
N MET A 1 -13.66 -7.78 -15.88
CA MET A 1 -12.23 -7.52 -15.61
C MET A 1 -11.61 -8.88 -15.33
N THR A 2 -10.38 -9.18 -15.76
CA THR A 2 -9.83 -10.53 -15.55
C THR A 2 -8.41 -10.45 -15.00
N TYR A 3 -8.15 -11.19 -13.94
CA TYR A 3 -6.85 -11.36 -13.29
C TYR A 3 -6.31 -12.77 -13.55
N SER A 4 -4.98 -12.92 -13.50
CA SER A 4 -4.33 -14.21 -13.75
C SER A 4 -4.62 -15.23 -12.65
N GLY A 5 -4.91 -14.78 -11.43
CA GLY A 5 -5.21 -15.62 -10.27
C GLY A 5 -5.97 -14.84 -9.20
N GLN A 6 -6.44 -15.58 -8.19
CA GLN A 6 -7.02 -14.99 -6.98
C GLN A 6 -5.96 -14.30 -6.13
N PHE A 7 -6.37 -13.30 -5.35
CA PHE A 7 -5.47 -12.53 -4.49
C PHE A 7 -6.20 -11.95 -3.29
N LEU A 8 -5.46 -11.66 -2.23
CA LEU A 8 -5.94 -10.85 -1.12
C LEU A 8 -5.76 -9.38 -1.47
N LYS A 9 -6.75 -8.55 -1.19
CA LYS A 9 -6.62 -7.10 -1.22
C LYS A 9 -6.83 -6.54 0.17
N ILE A 10 -5.80 -5.91 0.71
CA ILE A 10 -5.83 -5.21 1.99
C ILE A 10 -5.99 -3.73 1.68
N THR A 11 -7.01 -3.09 2.24
CA THR A 11 -7.34 -1.68 2.00
C THR A 11 -7.45 -0.94 3.32
N TRP A 12 -6.62 0.07 3.53
CA TRP A 12 -6.68 0.94 4.70
C TRP A 12 -7.53 2.16 4.39
N GLY A 13 -8.49 2.45 5.27
CA GLY A 13 -9.44 3.55 5.15
C GLY A 13 -9.07 4.70 6.07
N PHE A 14 -9.04 5.90 5.50
CA PHE A 14 -8.77 7.15 6.18
C PHE A 14 -9.97 8.09 6.06
N THR A 15 -10.23 8.90 7.08
CA THR A 15 -11.19 10.00 7.02
C THR A 15 -10.49 11.34 7.16
N VAL A 16 -11.06 12.36 6.54
CA VAL A 16 -10.71 13.76 6.79
C VAL A 16 -11.59 14.26 7.94
N LEU A 17 -10.97 14.75 9.00
CA LEU A 17 -11.66 15.19 10.21
C LEU A 17 -12.62 16.35 9.90
N GLY A 18 -13.84 16.23 10.42
CA GLY A 18 -14.88 17.24 10.23
C GLY A 18 -15.54 17.24 8.85
N THR A 19 -15.29 16.22 8.01
CA THR A 19 -15.94 16.05 6.71
C THR A 19 -16.39 14.60 6.49
N ASP A 20 -17.16 14.37 5.42
CA ASP A 20 -17.54 13.02 4.96
C ASP A 20 -16.52 12.45 3.93
N GLU A 21 -15.35 13.09 3.79
CA GLU A 21 -14.36 12.66 2.81
C GLU A 21 -13.55 11.47 3.34
N ILE A 22 -13.47 10.44 2.50
CA ILE A 22 -12.70 9.21 2.76
C ILE A 22 -11.56 9.14 1.75
N ALA A 23 -10.39 8.75 2.21
CA ALA A 23 -9.26 8.36 1.37
C ALA A 23 -8.88 6.91 1.67
N ASP A 24 -8.40 6.19 0.67
CA ASP A 24 -7.97 4.81 0.86
C ASP A 24 -6.63 4.53 0.18
N THR A 25 -6.02 3.43 0.61
CA THR A 25 -4.87 2.85 -0.07
C THR A 25 -4.86 1.35 0.12
N SER A 26 -4.19 0.64 -0.78
CA SER A 26 -4.25 -0.82 -0.77
C SER A 26 -2.97 -1.50 -1.22
N LEU A 27 -2.77 -2.71 -0.71
CA LEU A 27 -1.73 -3.64 -1.09
C LEU A 27 -2.39 -4.98 -1.44
N ASN A 28 -1.83 -5.70 -2.41
CA ASN A 28 -2.35 -7.00 -2.82
C ASN A 28 -1.36 -8.10 -2.43
N TYR A 29 -1.88 -9.28 -2.10
CA TYR A 29 -1.08 -10.46 -1.75
C TYR A 29 -1.54 -11.69 -2.53
N THR A 30 -0.61 -12.58 -2.85
CA THR A 30 -0.88 -13.84 -3.56
C THR A 30 0.09 -14.93 -3.15
N THR A 31 -0.19 -16.19 -3.45
CA THR A 31 0.59 -17.36 -3.00
C THR A 31 1.90 -17.59 -3.75
N ALA A 32 2.08 -17.00 -4.94
CA ALA A 32 3.35 -17.03 -5.63
C ALA A 32 3.49 -15.93 -6.71
N PRO A 33 4.71 -15.43 -6.97
CA PRO A 33 4.99 -14.61 -8.14
C PRO A 33 4.65 -15.36 -9.44
N GLY A 34 3.88 -14.73 -10.36
CA GLY A 34 3.56 -15.33 -11.67
C GLY A 34 2.43 -16.36 -11.65
N TRP A 35 1.67 -16.44 -10.56
CA TRP A 35 0.71 -17.51 -10.34
C TRP A 35 -0.61 -17.37 -11.11
N THR A 36 -1.19 -18.52 -11.41
CA THR A 36 -2.51 -18.69 -12.02
C THR A 36 -3.32 -19.71 -11.23
N GLY A 37 -4.51 -19.35 -10.72
CA GLY A 37 -5.39 -20.29 -10.02
C GLY A 37 -6.21 -19.72 -8.86
N ALA A 38 -6.82 -20.62 -8.08
CA ALA A 38 -7.64 -20.32 -6.91
C ALA A 38 -6.92 -20.64 -5.58
N VAL A 39 -6.89 -19.70 -4.64
CA VAL A 39 -6.23 -19.86 -3.34
C VAL A 39 -7.30 -20.13 -2.28
N ALA A 40 -7.45 -21.40 -1.90
CA ALA A 40 -8.40 -21.81 -0.86
C ALA A 40 -8.18 -21.06 0.48
N ALA A 41 -6.93 -20.74 0.81
CA ALA A 41 -6.53 -20.10 2.07
C ALA A 41 -6.91 -18.60 2.20
N LEU A 42 -7.37 -17.94 1.12
CA LEU A 42 -7.72 -16.50 1.18
C LEU A 42 -9.01 -16.23 1.97
N GLY A 43 -9.89 -17.23 2.10
CA GLY A 43 -11.11 -17.14 2.91
C GLY A 43 -10.86 -17.29 4.41
N GLU A 44 -9.65 -17.69 4.84
CA GLU A 44 -9.32 -18.04 6.23
C GLU A 44 -8.72 -16.86 7.03
N ILE A 45 -8.28 -15.78 6.37
CA ILE A 45 -7.53 -14.66 6.98
C ILE A 45 -8.43 -13.72 7.82
N ALA A 46 -9.74 -14.00 7.92
CA ALA A 46 -10.72 -13.11 8.56
C ALA A 46 -10.83 -13.32 10.09
N THR A 47 -9.74 -13.18 10.84
CA THR A 47 -9.79 -13.14 12.32
C THR A 47 -9.75 -11.71 12.84
N ALA A 48 -10.27 -11.49 14.06
CA ALA A 48 -10.32 -10.15 14.66
C ALA A 48 -8.93 -9.54 14.92
N ASP A 49 -7.95 -10.40 15.21
CA ASP A 49 -6.63 -9.98 15.66
C ASP A 49 -5.80 -9.33 14.54
N ILE A 50 -5.82 -9.90 13.32
CA ILE A 50 -5.06 -9.33 12.20
C ILE A 50 -5.56 -7.94 11.79
N GLY A 51 -6.84 -7.64 11.98
CA GLY A 51 -7.40 -6.33 11.63
C GLY A 51 -6.72 -5.19 12.40
N LEU A 52 -6.51 -5.38 13.70
CA LEU A 52 -5.88 -4.37 14.55
C LEU A 52 -4.36 -4.29 14.30
N ASP A 53 -3.70 -5.43 14.07
CA ASP A 53 -2.26 -5.45 13.76
C ASP A 53 -1.97 -4.69 12.45
N LEU A 54 -2.76 -4.94 11.40
CA LEU A 54 -2.66 -4.22 10.12
C LEU A 54 -2.93 -2.72 10.24
N ILE A 55 -3.83 -2.30 11.14
CA ILE A 55 -4.06 -0.88 11.45
C ILE A 55 -2.83 -0.30 12.16
N GLY A 56 -2.29 -1.01 13.15
CA GLY A 56 -1.09 -0.62 13.89
C GLY A 56 0.15 -0.47 13.01
N ASP A 57 0.32 -1.36 12.04
CA ASP A 57 1.38 -1.31 11.04
C ASP A 57 1.27 -0.06 10.16
N MET A 58 0.07 0.22 9.64
CA MET A 58 -0.17 1.43 8.85
C MET A 58 0.04 2.69 9.69
N ALA A 59 -0.46 2.72 10.93
CA ALA A 59 -0.28 3.84 11.87
C ALA A 59 1.21 4.11 12.14
N SER A 60 1.99 3.06 12.38
CA SER A 60 3.43 3.14 12.60
C SER A 60 4.17 3.66 11.36
N PHE A 61 3.76 3.22 10.17
CA PHE A 61 4.33 3.66 8.91
C PHE A 61 4.01 5.14 8.60
N ILE A 62 2.74 5.55 8.68
CA ILE A 62 2.33 6.93 8.35
C ILE A 62 2.95 7.96 9.30
N ALA A 63 3.11 7.62 10.58
CA ALA A 63 3.79 8.47 11.56
C ALA A 63 5.24 8.77 11.17
N GLN A 64 5.94 7.80 10.58
CA GLN A 64 7.35 7.95 10.16
C GLN A 64 7.52 8.78 8.89
N VAL A 65 6.46 8.93 8.09
CA VAL A 65 6.52 9.60 6.78
C VAL A 65 5.79 10.95 6.73
N GLY A 66 5.35 11.45 7.88
CA GLY A 66 4.70 12.74 8.06
C GLY A 66 3.22 12.70 7.72
N TRP A 67 2.38 12.55 8.74
CA TRP A 67 0.93 12.35 8.62
C TRP A 67 0.14 13.60 9.02
N ALA A 68 -0.83 13.99 8.20
CA ALA A 68 -1.60 15.22 8.40
C ALA A 68 -2.52 15.19 9.63
N ASP A 69 -2.61 16.31 10.34
CA ASP A 69 -3.42 16.49 11.54
C ASP A 69 -4.93 16.38 11.31
N TYR A 70 -5.40 16.70 10.10
CA TYR A 70 -6.79 16.52 9.70
C TYR A 70 -7.10 15.10 9.21
N SER A 71 -6.15 14.16 9.22
CA SER A 71 -6.38 12.79 8.74
C SER A 71 -6.49 11.82 9.92
N SER A 72 -7.41 10.86 9.80
CA SER A 72 -7.55 9.76 10.75
C SER A 72 -7.55 8.41 10.03
N LEU A 73 -6.84 7.42 10.57
CA LEU A 73 -6.86 6.04 10.09
C LEU A 73 -7.94 5.30 10.86
N GLN A 74 -8.98 4.85 10.15
CA GLN A 74 -10.22 4.40 10.79
C GLN A 74 -10.43 2.89 10.66
N SER A 75 -9.94 2.30 9.59
CA SER A 75 -10.27 0.90 9.31
C SER A 75 -9.27 0.23 8.39
N VAL A 76 -9.30 -1.10 8.42
CA VAL A 76 -8.72 -1.95 7.39
C VAL A 76 -9.77 -2.93 6.90
N LYS A 77 -9.82 -3.11 5.58
CA LYS A 77 -10.63 -4.11 4.91
C LYS A 77 -9.75 -5.13 4.22
N VAL A 78 -9.99 -6.39 4.51
CA VAL A 78 -9.28 -7.54 3.95
C VAL A 78 -10.26 -8.34 3.09
N ALA A 79 -10.03 -8.37 1.78
CA ALA A 79 -10.94 -8.99 0.82
C ALA A 79 -10.23 -10.03 -0.04
N ALA A 80 -10.79 -11.24 -0.10
CA ALA A 80 -10.39 -12.25 -1.09
C ALA A 80 -11.03 -11.92 -2.45
N VAL A 81 -10.22 -11.74 -3.49
CA VAL A 81 -10.65 -11.33 -4.82
C VAL A 81 -10.46 -12.45 -5.83
N GLY A 82 -11.51 -12.71 -6.60
CA GLY A 82 -11.58 -13.70 -7.67
C GLY A 82 -10.82 -13.29 -8.93
N THR A 83 -10.64 -14.24 -9.84
CA THR A 83 -10.05 -13.98 -11.17
C THR A 83 -10.93 -13.07 -12.03
N ASP A 84 -12.22 -12.96 -11.73
CA ASP A 84 -13.17 -12.04 -12.34
C ASP A 84 -13.15 -10.62 -11.73
N GLY A 85 -12.39 -10.44 -10.65
CA GLY A 85 -12.29 -9.19 -9.90
C GLY A 85 -13.41 -8.95 -8.89
N HIS A 86 -14.29 -9.93 -8.68
CA HIS A 86 -15.32 -9.87 -7.64
C HIS A 86 -14.80 -10.45 -6.33
N TYR A 87 -15.44 -10.10 -5.21
CA TYR A 87 -15.10 -10.72 -3.94
C TYR A 87 -15.58 -12.18 -3.93
N LEU A 88 -14.74 -13.06 -3.40
CA LEU A 88 -15.04 -14.48 -3.28
C LEU A 88 -15.93 -14.78 -2.07
N ALA A 89 -15.89 -13.90 -1.07
CA ALA A 89 -16.68 -13.95 0.16
C ALA A 89 -16.88 -12.51 0.67
N GLU A 90 -17.68 -12.34 1.71
CA GLU A 90 -17.82 -11.04 2.38
C GLU A 90 -16.44 -10.57 2.89
N PRO A 91 -15.98 -9.36 2.54
CA PRO A 91 -14.72 -8.85 3.06
C PRO A 91 -14.75 -8.73 4.58
N TYR A 92 -13.63 -9.07 5.20
CA TYR A 92 -13.43 -8.74 6.60
C TYR A 92 -13.16 -7.24 6.74
N LEU A 93 -13.83 -6.58 7.69
CA LEU A 93 -13.66 -5.17 8.01
C LEU A 93 -13.34 -5.05 9.50
N ALA A 94 -12.20 -4.46 9.83
CA ALA A 94 -11.86 -4.05 11.18
C ALA A 94 -11.90 -2.52 11.25
N GLU A 95 -12.54 -2.01 12.28
CA GLU A 95 -12.59 -0.58 12.60
C GLU A 95 -11.76 -0.33 13.85
N ASP A 96 -10.97 0.73 13.83
CA ASP A 96 -10.27 1.22 15.01
C ASP A 96 -11.27 1.95 15.90
N THR A 97 -11.48 1.46 17.12
CA THR A 97 -12.36 2.12 18.10
C THR A 97 -11.71 3.36 18.73
N THR A 98 -10.39 3.51 18.58
CA THR A 98 -9.60 4.66 19.04
C THR A 98 -8.70 5.18 17.92
N PRO A 99 -9.27 5.68 16.81
CA PRO A 99 -8.52 6.08 15.63
C PRO A 99 -7.40 7.06 15.95
N GLY A 100 -6.20 6.76 15.47
CA GLY A 100 -5.10 7.72 15.48
C GLY A 100 -5.42 8.94 14.61
N HIS A 101 -4.69 10.03 14.87
CA HIS A 101 -4.66 11.22 14.01
C HIS A 101 -3.21 11.66 13.79
N GLY A 102 -2.96 12.30 12.64
CA GLY A 102 -1.65 12.88 12.38
C GLY A 102 -1.37 14.11 13.23
N ASP A 103 -0.17 14.67 13.07
CA ASP A 103 0.28 15.87 13.79
C ASP A 103 0.83 16.96 12.85
N GLN A 104 0.88 16.70 11.54
CA GLN A 104 1.44 17.62 10.56
C GLN A 104 0.39 18.62 10.04
N THR A 105 0.54 19.89 10.43
CA THR A 105 -0.40 20.98 10.12
C THR A 105 -0.25 21.59 8.72
N GLN A 106 0.80 21.23 7.97
CA GLN A 106 1.19 21.92 6.73
C GLN A 106 0.98 21.10 5.45
N LEU A 107 0.08 20.11 5.48
CA LEU A 107 -0.09 19.17 4.36
C LEU A 107 -1.36 19.49 3.55
N PRO A 108 -1.25 19.87 2.26
CA PRO A 108 -2.45 19.97 1.42
C PRO A 108 -3.05 18.57 1.18
N PRO A 109 -4.38 18.39 1.28
CA PRO A 109 -5.03 17.06 1.21
C PRO A 109 -4.85 16.35 -0.14
N GLN A 110 -4.53 17.10 -1.19
CA GLN A 110 -4.32 16.56 -2.55
C GLN A 110 -2.89 16.08 -2.81
N LEU A 111 -1.97 16.23 -1.85
CA LEU A 111 -0.59 15.78 -1.96
C LEU A 111 -0.38 14.55 -1.09
N THR A 112 0.33 13.56 -1.63
CA THR A 112 0.60 12.30 -0.95
C THR A 112 1.96 11.79 -1.41
N MET A 113 2.66 11.09 -0.52
CA MET A 113 3.71 10.22 -0.98
C MET A 113 3.14 9.08 -1.80
N CYS A 114 3.89 8.65 -2.82
CA CYS A 114 3.64 7.32 -3.36
C CYS A 114 4.86 6.42 -3.22
N MET A 115 4.60 5.28 -2.60
CA MET A 115 5.46 4.14 -2.56
C MET A 115 5.39 3.46 -3.92
N SER A 116 6.55 3.31 -4.55
CA SER A 116 6.75 2.55 -5.78
C SER A 116 7.04 1.10 -5.41
N LEU A 117 6.30 0.18 -6.03
CA LEU A 117 6.49 -1.26 -5.90
C LEU A 117 7.13 -1.76 -7.19
N ARG A 118 8.17 -2.59 -7.10
CA ARG A 118 8.84 -3.20 -8.25
C ARG A 118 8.88 -4.71 -8.10
N SER A 119 8.70 -5.42 -9.21
CA SER A 119 8.89 -6.87 -9.26
C SER A 119 10.32 -7.31 -9.56
N GLY A 120 11.20 -6.37 -9.92
CA GLY A 120 12.60 -6.65 -10.31
C GLY A 120 12.77 -7.11 -11.76
N PHE A 121 11.69 -7.35 -12.49
CA PHE A 121 11.74 -7.67 -13.92
C PHE A 121 11.90 -6.42 -14.80
N THR A 122 12.67 -6.54 -15.88
CA THR A 122 12.94 -5.43 -16.81
C THR A 122 11.74 -5.09 -17.71
N LEU A 123 10.98 -6.10 -18.16
CA LEU A 123 9.89 -5.95 -19.13
C LEU A 123 8.62 -6.72 -18.73
N GLY A 124 7.48 -6.31 -19.30
CA GLY A 124 6.17 -6.96 -19.13
C GLY A 124 5.19 -6.24 -18.20
N GLY A 125 3.92 -6.65 -18.29
CA GLY A 125 2.85 -6.18 -17.40
C GLY A 125 3.12 -6.56 -15.94
N GLY A 126 2.62 -5.75 -15.01
CA GLY A 126 2.76 -6.02 -13.57
C GLY A 126 4.15 -5.74 -12.98
N ASN A 127 5.06 -5.08 -13.69
CA ASN A 127 6.40 -4.78 -13.11
C ASN A 127 6.44 -3.62 -12.14
N TYR A 128 5.50 -2.70 -12.30
CA TYR A 128 5.52 -1.41 -11.64
C TYR A 128 4.17 -1.17 -10.97
N GLY A 129 4.17 -1.21 -9.64
CA GLY A 129 3.03 -0.87 -8.80
C GLY A 129 3.25 0.47 -8.11
N ARG A 130 2.16 1.09 -7.66
CA ARG A 130 2.20 2.31 -6.86
C ARG A 130 1.13 2.23 -5.78
N MET A 131 1.51 2.60 -4.57
CA MET A 131 0.63 2.79 -3.43
C MET A 131 0.74 4.26 -3.02
N TYR A 132 -0.36 5.01 -3.14
CA TYR A 132 -0.44 6.41 -2.69
C TYR A 132 -0.92 6.39 -1.25
N VAL A 133 -0.18 7.01 -0.33
CA VAL A 133 -0.40 6.87 1.11
C VAL A 133 -1.13 8.11 1.63
N PRO A 134 -2.45 8.05 1.90
CA PRO A 134 -3.28 9.22 2.10
C PRO A 134 -2.71 10.21 3.10
N HIS A 135 -2.80 11.50 2.76
CA HIS A 135 -2.44 12.62 3.64
C HIS A 135 -1.03 12.53 4.26
N THR A 136 -0.09 11.93 3.52
CA THR A 136 1.32 11.87 3.92
C THR A 136 2.19 12.81 3.10
N ARG A 137 3.07 13.53 3.79
CA ARG A 137 4.17 14.26 3.15
C ARG A 137 5.27 14.50 4.21
N PRO A 138 6.52 14.09 3.91
CA PRO A 138 7.69 14.48 4.68
C PRO A 138 8.01 15.98 4.53
N GLY A 139 8.97 16.44 5.32
CA GLY A 139 9.59 17.74 5.09
C GLY A 139 10.13 17.87 3.65
N LEU A 140 9.99 19.06 3.06
CA LEU A 140 10.52 19.39 1.73
C LEU A 140 11.82 20.17 1.86
N ASP A 141 12.66 20.13 0.82
CA ASP A 141 13.83 20.99 0.71
C ASP A 141 13.43 22.47 0.78
N THR A 142 14.21 23.28 1.51
CA THR A 142 13.94 24.72 1.60
C THR A 142 14.00 25.35 0.21
N GLY A 143 12.92 26.02 -0.21
CA GLY A 143 12.81 26.65 -1.53
C GLY A 143 12.61 25.69 -2.70
N SER A 144 12.31 24.41 -2.43
CA SER A 144 12.13 23.37 -3.44
C SER A 144 10.86 22.54 -3.16
N PRO A 145 10.13 22.09 -4.19
CA PRO A 145 8.95 21.25 -4.03
C PRO A 145 9.27 19.76 -3.81
N TYR A 146 10.56 19.41 -3.67
CA TYR A 146 11.03 18.03 -3.56
C TYR A 146 11.36 17.65 -2.12
N ILE A 147 11.16 16.38 -1.78
CA ILE A 147 11.69 15.77 -0.55
C ILE A 147 13.23 15.79 -0.60
N PRO A 148 13.93 16.06 0.53
CA PRO A 148 15.38 15.99 0.60
C PRO A 148 15.94 14.63 0.16
N THR A 149 17.02 14.66 -0.62
CA THR A 149 17.68 13.42 -1.08
C THR A 149 18.19 12.57 0.09
N SER A 150 18.63 13.20 1.17
CA SER A 150 19.09 12.54 2.39
C SER A 150 18.00 11.69 3.07
N SER A 151 16.73 12.07 2.93
CA SER A 151 15.60 11.34 3.55
C SER A 151 15.17 10.12 2.74
N MET A 152 15.64 9.95 1.51
CA MET A 152 15.13 8.93 0.60
C MET A 152 15.47 7.50 1.03
N ALA A 153 16.63 7.30 1.65
CA ALA A 153 17.03 6.00 2.19
C ALA A 153 16.13 5.60 3.36
N ASP A 154 15.86 6.54 4.28
CA ASP A 154 15.00 6.32 5.45
C ASP A 154 13.56 5.99 5.00
N LEU A 155 13.00 6.79 4.09
CA LEU A 155 11.64 6.56 3.57
C LEU A 155 11.52 5.18 2.91
N ALA A 156 12.51 4.78 2.10
CA ALA A 156 12.52 3.45 1.50
C ALA A 156 12.67 2.34 2.54
N GLY A 157 13.42 2.58 3.61
CA GLY A 157 13.50 1.72 4.80
C GLY A 157 12.15 1.56 5.50
N TYR A 158 11.44 2.66 5.76
CA TYR A 158 10.11 2.63 6.38
C TYR A 158 9.09 1.87 5.54
N GLY A 159 9.09 2.09 4.22
CA GLY A 159 8.23 1.33 3.31
C GLY A 159 8.57 -0.15 3.27
N LYS A 160 9.87 -0.52 3.38
CA LYS A 160 10.29 -1.91 3.50
C LYS A 160 9.76 -2.54 4.79
N THR A 161 9.99 -1.88 5.93
CA THR A 161 9.52 -2.37 7.24
C THR A 161 8.00 -2.56 7.22
N PHE A 162 7.26 -1.58 6.71
CA PHE A 162 5.80 -1.67 6.55
C PHE A 162 5.37 -2.89 5.73
N VAL A 163 5.93 -3.09 4.53
CA VAL A 163 5.53 -4.23 3.70
C VAL A 163 5.92 -5.57 4.33
N ASN A 164 7.06 -5.62 5.04
CA ASN A 164 7.48 -6.82 5.75
C ASN A 164 6.54 -7.16 6.91
N ASN A 165 6.21 -6.20 7.77
CA ASN A 165 5.29 -6.44 8.89
C ASN A 165 3.91 -6.91 8.39
N VAL A 166 3.33 -6.24 7.39
CA VAL A 166 2.06 -6.67 6.79
C VAL A 166 2.17 -8.08 6.21
N THR A 167 3.33 -8.44 5.66
CA THR A 167 3.57 -9.80 5.17
C THR A 167 3.63 -10.82 6.30
N ASP A 168 4.27 -10.47 7.41
CA ASP A 168 4.38 -11.32 8.60
C ASP A 168 3.00 -11.53 9.25
N ASP A 169 2.20 -10.48 9.40
CA ASP A 169 0.85 -10.54 9.95
C ASP A 169 -0.07 -11.42 9.08
N VAL A 170 -0.06 -11.17 7.77
CA VAL A 170 -0.85 -11.95 6.81
C VAL A 170 -0.45 -13.42 6.83
N ASN A 171 0.84 -13.73 6.86
CA ASN A 171 1.33 -15.10 6.93
C ASN A 171 1.11 -15.75 8.31
N GLY A 172 1.06 -14.97 9.39
CA GLY A 172 0.70 -15.44 10.71
C GLY A 172 -0.78 -15.84 10.82
N ALA A 173 -1.65 -15.20 10.01
CA ALA A 173 -3.09 -15.46 9.99
C ALA A 173 -3.54 -16.49 8.94
N THR A 174 -2.63 -17.10 8.18
CA THR A 174 -2.97 -18.13 7.20
C THR A 174 -1.99 -19.29 7.18
N THR A 175 -2.46 -20.45 6.70
CA THR A 175 -1.61 -21.62 6.47
C THR A 175 -0.84 -21.54 5.15
N ALA A 176 -1.25 -20.64 4.25
CA ALA A 176 -0.56 -20.41 2.98
C ALA A 176 0.54 -19.37 3.12
N VAL A 177 1.64 -19.54 2.39
CA VAL A 177 2.65 -18.48 2.27
C VAL A 177 2.19 -17.49 1.22
N LEU A 178 1.98 -16.25 1.64
CA LEU A 178 1.56 -15.12 0.82
C LEU A 178 2.70 -14.12 0.65
N PHE A 179 2.74 -13.51 -0.52
CA PHE A 179 3.72 -12.51 -0.93
C PHE A 179 3.01 -11.25 -1.43
N PRO A 180 3.56 -10.05 -1.16
CA PRO A 180 3.05 -8.83 -1.75
C PRO A 180 3.14 -8.90 -3.28
N ALA A 181 2.13 -8.41 -3.98
CA ALA A 181 1.99 -8.57 -5.42
C ALA A 181 1.43 -7.33 -6.14
N ILE A 182 1.91 -7.15 -7.36
CA ILE A 182 1.40 -6.19 -8.34
C ILE A 182 0.45 -6.93 -9.26
N MET A 183 -0.84 -6.64 -9.14
CA MET A 183 -1.89 -7.23 -9.96
C MET A 183 -2.26 -6.31 -11.13
N SER A 184 -2.27 -6.86 -12.34
CA SER A 184 -2.73 -6.18 -13.55
C SER A 184 -3.87 -6.95 -14.17
N ASN A 185 -4.91 -6.23 -14.57
CA ASN A 185 -6.08 -6.75 -15.27
C ASN A 185 -6.00 -6.58 -16.81
N LYS A 186 -4.81 -6.22 -17.33
CA LYS A 186 -4.61 -6.01 -18.77
C LYS A 186 -4.48 -7.35 -19.48
N GLY A 187 -5.18 -7.51 -20.61
CA GLY A 187 -5.17 -8.77 -21.38
C GLY A 187 -5.78 -9.91 -20.57
N ALA A 188 -5.06 -11.04 -20.46
CA ALA A 188 -5.45 -12.18 -19.62
C ALA A 188 -5.19 -11.96 -18.11
N GLY A 189 -4.73 -10.77 -17.73
CA GLY A 189 -4.26 -10.48 -16.39
C GLY A 189 -2.81 -10.91 -16.18
N THR A 190 -2.14 -10.30 -15.21
CA THR A 190 -0.77 -10.64 -14.82
C THR A 190 -0.55 -10.26 -13.36
N GLY A 191 -0.06 -11.20 -12.56
CA GLY A 191 0.41 -10.96 -11.19
C GLY A 191 1.92 -11.15 -11.10
N LYS A 192 2.62 -10.23 -10.45
CA LYS A 192 4.05 -10.40 -10.13
C LYS A 192 4.30 -10.04 -8.68
N GLY A 193 5.15 -10.82 -8.01
CA GLY A 193 5.58 -10.51 -6.65
C GLY A 193 6.31 -9.18 -6.60
N VAL A 194 6.13 -8.44 -5.52
CA VAL A 194 6.93 -7.26 -5.20
C VAL A 194 8.24 -7.76 -4.59
N THR A 195 9.36 -7.32 -5.15
CA THR A 195 10.71 -7.65 -4.66
C THR A 195 11.45 -6.43 -4.15
N GLN A 196 11.00 -5.22 -4.54
CA GLN A 196 11.57 -3.97 -4.09
C GLN A 196 10.49 -2.93 -3.87
N VAL A 197 10.71 -2.08 -2.88
CA VAL A 197 9.88 -0.92 -2.59
C VAL A 197 10.75 0.32 -2.58
N GLY A 198 10.14 1.49 -2.74
CA GLY A 198 10.88 2.73 -2.67
C GLY A 198 10.03 3.96 -2.86
N PHE A 199 10.63 5.12 -2.68
CA PHE A 199 9.94 6.39 -2.82
C PHE A 199 10.66 7.26 -3.82
N GLY A 200 9.88 8.09 -4.52
CA GLY A 200 10.39 9.25 -5.21
C GLY A 200 10.34 10.50 -4.32
N ARG A 201 10.97 11.58 -4.76
CA ARG A 201 11.02 12.87 -4.10
C ARG A 201 9.79 13.74 -4.32
N VAL A 202 8.90 13.36 -5.23
CA VAL A 202 7.69 14.14 -5.56
C VAL A 202 6.46 13.65 -4.80
N VAL A 203 5.81 14.57 -4.09
CA VAL A 203 4.52 14.37 -3.40
C VAL A 203 3.34 14.81 -4.27
N ASP A 204 3.05 14.10 -5.35
CA ASP A 204 1.93 14.40 -6.26
C ASP A 204 1.07 13.15 -6.51
N THR A 205 -0.23 13.30 -6.29
CA THR A 205 -1.26 12.29 -6.57
C THR A 205 -1.49 12.11 -8.07
N GLN A 206 -1.30 13.16 -8.88
CA GLN A 206 -1.59 13.14 -10.30
C GLN A 206 -0.46 12.49 -11.08
N ARG A 207 -0.63 11.19 -11.40
CA ARG A 207 0.33 10.38 -12.14
C ARG A 207 0.92 11.06 -13.38
N ARG A 208 0.10 11.75 -14.19
CA ARG A 208 0.56 12.42 -15.41
C ARG A 208 1.51 13.59 -15.12
N ARG A 209 1.30 14.31 -14.02
CA ARG A 209 2.15 15.43 -13.59
C ARG A 209 3.44 14.91 -13.00
N ARG A 210 3.34 13.95 -12.07
CA ARG A 210 4.49 13.29 -11.46
C ARG A 210 5.45 12.69 -12.48
N ASN A 211 4.94 12.02 -13.50
CA ASN A 211 5.76 11.42 -14.56
C ASN A 211 6.51 12.46 -15.44
N ARG A 212 6.17 13.75 -15.35
CA ARG A 212 6.90 14.84 -16.03
C ARG A 212 8.00 15.45 -15.17
N LEU A 213 8.08 15.06 -13.90
CA LEU A 213 9.07 15.54 -12.95
C LEU A 213 10.20 14.51 -12.83
N ASP A 214 11.40 14.99 -12.51
CA ASP A 214 12.55 14.11 -12.26
C ASP A 214 12.39 13.44 -10.88
N ASP A 215 11.89 12.21 -10.90
CA ASP A 215 11.46 11.48 -9.72
C ASP A 215 12.01 10.04 -9.72
N ALA A 216 13.35 9.94 -9.78
CA ALA A 216 14.03 8.67 -9.62
C ALA A 216 13.78 8.11 -8.21
N ALA A 217 13.06 6.99 -8.14
CA ALA A 217 12.77 6.35 -6.87
C ALA A 217 14.02 5.69 -6.28
N THR A 218 14.27 5.91 -4.99
CA THR A 218 15.27 5.15 -4.22
C THR A 218 14.64 3.83 -3.80
N LEU A 219 15.18 2.71 -4.31
CA LEU A 219 14.63 1.37 -4.12
C LEU A 219 15.44 0.59 -3.08
N VAL A 220 14.73 -0.20 -2.26
CA VAL A 220 15.30 -1.15 -1.32
C VAL A 220 14.61 -2.50 -1.52
N SER A 221 15.39 -3.58 -1.48
CA SER A 221 14.86 -4.95 -1.62
C SER A 221 14.09 -5.39 -0.39
N LEU A 222 12.95 -6.03 -0.63
CA LEU A 222 12.25 -6.80 0.40
C LEU A 222 13.08 -8.04 0.77
N ALA A 223 12.85 -8.56 1.98
CA ALA A 223 13.53 -9.76 2.47
C ALA A 223 12.87 -11.03 1.90
#